data_AF-A0A1E3X3A6-F1
#
_entry.id   AF-A0A1E3X3A6-F1
#
_cell.length_a   1.000
_cell.length_b   1.000
_cell.length_c   1.000
_cell.angle_alpha   90.00
_cell.angle_beta   90.00
_cell.angle_gamma   90.00
#
_symmetry.space_group_name_H-M   'P 1'
#
loop_
_entity.id
_entity.type
_entity.pdbx_description
1 polymer ?
#
loop_
_entity_poly.entity_id
_entity_poly.type
_entity_poly.pdbx_seq_one_letter_code
_entity_poly.pdbx_strand_id
1 'polypeptide(L)'
;MFNGQKITILIDSERGKIMENEKERRWVCVEKPEEHKYDEPHDGFCPRCKEMGIDSILCEEVPLLEQPTVDAPPQPPLKGEHGLGIIVLDFSSSMTEDAFLHNHPAKKIELVSKALGSALSKARNMSNADNAYIAIIGFSTNAKLIDVYQASQLNEDPEYWVNFIKDEHEKQSDLTNITEALQIAYEIYRNALNGTFGSKYGAKGFSVGSQEVLLKDEEVRHVPNIRVFIYSDGEHNVGPFENPFEKDSFVPNMEGANGVISAFFGNSDAKGFSTVRNIAGTCPEHNLKGFIHIASFLL
;
A
#
# COMPACT_ATOMS: atom_id res chain seq x y z
N MET A 1 -16.16 -18.27 -15.63
CA MET A 1 -14.76 -18.20 -16.09
C MET A 1 -14.47 -16.74 -16.38
N PHE A 2 -13.85 -16.02 -15.44
CA PHE A 2 -13.39 -14.65 -15.63
C PHE A 2 -11.95 -14.57 -15.13
N ASN A 3 -11.07 -14.06 -16.00
CA ASN A 3 -9.63 -13.92 -15.77
C ASN A 3 -9.37 -12.95 -14.62
N GLY A 4 -8.43 -13.30 -13.75
CA GLY A 4 -8.02 -12.47 -12.63
C GLY A 4 -7.46 -11.13 -13.08
N GLN A 5 -8.17 -10.04 -12.80
CA GLN A 5 -7.60 -8.71 -12.84
C GLN A 5 -6.78 -8.51 -11.56
N LYS A 6 -5.46 -8.56 -11.68
CA LYS A 6 -4.50 -8.08 -10.68
C LYS A 6 -4.37 -6.57 -10.84
N ILE A 7 -4.71 -5.81 -9.79
CA ILE A 7 -4.40 -4.37 -9.71
C ILE A 7 -2.94 -4.26 -9.25
N THR A 8 -2.06 -3.81 -10.13
CA THR A 8 -0.64 -3.55 -9.83
C THR A 8 -0.46 -2.04 -9.69
N ILE A 9 -0.10 -1.59 -8.48
CA ILE A 9 0.28 -0.21 -8.20
C ILE A 9 1.79 -0.11 -8.38
N LEU A 10 2.27 0.82 -9.21
CA LEU A 10 3.69 0.99 -9.48
C LEU A 10 4.36 2.17 -8.77
N ILE A 11 5.66 1.95 -8.60
CA ILE A 11 6.65 2.52 -7.68
C ILE A 11 7.59 3.41 -8.48
N ASP A 12 7.88 4.63 -8.01
CA ASP A 12 8.78 5.56 -8.69
C ASP A 12 10.24 5.07 -8.64
N SER A 13 10.87 4.97 -9.81
CA SER A 13 12.22 4.43 -10.02
C SER A 13 13.17 5.56 -10.43
N GLU A 14 14.16 5.89 -9.60
CA GLU A 14 15.22 6.81 -10.03
C GLU A 14 16.31 6.13 -10.86
N ARG A 15 16.68 6.88 -11.90
CA ARG A 15 17.68 6.68 -12.93
C ARG A 15 19.05 6.28 -12.39
N GLY A 16 19.44 5.03 -12.64
CA GLY A 16 20.82 4.57 -12.63
C GLY A 16 21.07 3.69 -13.85
N LYS A 17 21.78 4.22 -14.84
CA LYS A 17 22.29 3.58 -16.07
C LYS A 17 22.09 2.05 -16.16
N ILE A 18 21.01 1.63 -16.82
CA ILE A 18 20.92 0.30 -17.44
C ILE A 18 20.59 0.56 -18.90
N MET A 19 21.55 0.28 -19.78
CA MET A 19 21.35 0.37 -21.22
C MET A 19 20.50 -0.81 -21.70
N GLU A 20 19.61 -0.50 -22.64
CA GLU A 20 19.10 -1.36 -23.71
C GLU A 20 18.16 -2.52 -23.33
N ASN A 21 16.93 -2.15 -22.98
CA ASN A 21 15.74 -2.55 -23.74
C ASN A 21 14.56 -1.68 -23.25
N GLU A 22 14.41 -0.49 -23.82
CA GLU A 22 13.23 0.35 -23.63
C GLU A 22 12.02 -0.35 -24.25
N LYS A 23 11.34 -1.22 -23.49
CA LYS A 23 9.91 -1.42 -23.73
C LYS A 23 9.27 -0.06 -23.53
N GLU A 24 8.60 0.44 -24.56
CA GLU A 24 7.82 1.68 -24.51
C GLU A 24 6.96 1.68 -23.25
N ARG A 25 7.26 2.59 -22.32
CA ARG A 25 6.47 2.79 -21.11
C ARG A 25 5.09 3.25 -21.55
N ARG A 26 4.03 2.62 -21.05
CA ARG A 26 2.65 3.03 -21.32
C ARG A 26 2.00 3.40 -20.01
N TRP A 27 1.07 4.34 -20.06
CA TRP A 27 0.32 4.84 -18.92
C TRP A 27 -1.17 4.56 -19.13
N VAL A 28 -1.80 3.93 -18.15
CA VAL A 28 -3.20 3.51 -18.21
C VAL A 28 -4.01 4.20 -17.13
N CYS A 29 -5.21 4.63 -17.47
CA CYS A 29 -6.17 5.18 -16.52
C CYS A 29 -6.64 4.11 -15.53
N VAL A 30 -6.67 4.43 -14.23
CA VAL A 30 -7.15 3.48 -13.21
C VAL A 30 -8.64 3.16 -13.33
N GLU A 31 -9.45 4.10 -13.83
CA GLU A 31 -10.90 3.89 -14.00
C GLU A 31 -11.24 3.16 -15.30
N LYS A 32 -10.42 3.35 -16.34
CA LYS A 32 -10.65 2.79 -17.69
C LYS A 32 -9.36 2.29 -18.34
N PRO A 33 -8.72 1.26 -17.78
CA PRO A 33 -7.37 0.86 -18.18
C PRO A 33 -7.30 0.37 -19.64
N GLU A 34 -8.37 -0.21 -20.18
CA GLU A 34 -8.39 -0.69 -21.57
C GLU A 34 -8.70 0.40 -22.60
N GLU A 35 -9.42 1.47 -22.22
CA GLU A 35 -9.86 2.51 -23.14
C GLU A 35 -8.92 3.73 -23.17
N HIS A 36 -8.25 3.99 -22.05
CA HIS A 36 -7.48 5.21 -21.82
C HIS A 36 -6.01 4.84 -21.58
N LYS A 37 -5.28 4.68 -22.69
CA LYS A 37 -3.83 4.40 -22.71
C LYS A 37 -3.08 5.59 -23.33
N TYR A 38 -1.93 5.92 -22.77
CA TYR A 38 -1.10 7.07 -23.15
C TYR A 38 0.37 6.65 -23.16
N ASP A 39 1.15 7.25 -24.06
CA ASP A 39 2.60 7.00 -24.10
C ASP A 39 3.36 7.85 -23.05
N GLU A 40 2.71 8.91 -22.54
CA GLU A 40 3.24 9.82 -21.53
C GLU A 40 2.23 10.03 -20.39
N PRO A 41 2.68 10.29 -19.15
CA PRO A 41 1.79 10.46 -17.99
C PRO A 41 1.02 11.79 -17.99
N HIS A 42 1.28 12.70 -18.93
CA HIS A 42 0.82 14.10 -18.86
C HIS A 42 1.12 14.71 -17.47
N ASP A 43 0.11 15.28 -16.80
CA ASP A 43 0.18 15.83 -15.43
C ASP A 43 -0.10 14.76 -14.34
N GLY A 44 -0.12 13.48 -14.71
CA GLY A 44 -0.48 12.35 -13.85
C GLY A 44 -1.98 12.04 -13.81
N PHE A 45 -2.82 12.88 -14.41
CA PHE A 45 -4.27 12.68 -14.47
C PHE A 45 -4.72 12.19 -15.84
N CYS A 46 -5.82 11.44 -15.87
CA CYS A 46 -6.42 10.98 -17.11
C CYS A 46 -7.20 12.13 -17.76
N PRO A 47 -6.75 12.68 -18.92
CA PRO A 47 -7.41 13.83 -19.55
C PRO A 47 -8.84 13.50 -19.99
N ARG A 48 -9.10 12.28 -20.46
CA ARG A 48 -10.44 11.85 -20.87
C ARG A 48 -11.42 11.73 -19.70
N CYS A 49 -10.97 11.28 -18.53
CA CYS A 49 -11.82 11.27 -17.34
C CYS A 49 -12.14 12.69 -16.88
N LYS A 50 -11.17 13.61 -16.98
CA LYS A 50 -11.38 15.03 -16.65
C LYS A 50 -12.46 15.68 -17.53
N GLU A 51 -12.50 15.38 -18.82
CA GLU A 51 -13.58 15.82 -19.73
C GLU A 51 -14.97 15.29 -19.32
N MET A 52 -15.01 14.15 -18.62
CA MET A 52 -16.23 13.57 -18.08
C MET A 52 -16.57 14.06 -16.66
N GLY A 53 -15.77 14.97 -16.08
CA GLY A 53 -15.92 15.41 -14.69
C GLY A 53 -15.51 14.37 -13.66
N ILE A 54 -14.64 13.42 -14.03
CA ILE A 54 -14.13 12.35 -13.17
C ILE A 54 -12.64 12.60 -12.89
N ASP A 55 -12.27 12.73 -11.62
CA ASP A 55 -10.86 12.77 -11.21
C ASP A 55 -10.30 11.35 -11.23
N SER A 56 -9.52 11.00 -12.26
CA SER A 56 -8.84 9.71 -12.38
C SER A 56 -7.35 9.92 -12.67
N ILE A 57 -6.51 9.05 -12.13
CA ILE A 57 -5.05 9.10 -12.29
C ILE A 57 -4.56 8.10 -13.35
N LEU A 58 -3.39 8.39 -13.91
CA LEU A 58 -2.66 7.47 -14.78
C LEU A 58 -1.65 6.66 -13.97
N CYS A 59 -1.51 5.37 -14.30
CA CYS A 59 -0.51 4.47 -13.74
C CYS A 59 0.29 3.81 -14.86
N GLU A 60 1.58 3.54 -14.63
CA GLU A 60 2.42 2.87 -15.62
C GLU A 60 2.01 1.39 -15.82
N GLU A 61 1.78 0.99 -17.07
CA GLU A 61 1.40 -0.36 -17.52
C GLU A 61 2.66 -1.24 -17.53
N VAL A 62 2.72 -2.20 -16.59
CA VAL A 62 3.80 -3.18 -16.53
C VAL A 62 3.40 -4.44 -17.29
N PRO A 63 4.23 -4.96 -18.20
CA PRO A 63 3.98 -6.26 -18.79
C PRO A 63 3.91 -7.32 -17.69
N LEU A 64 2.82 -8.08 -17.64
CA LEU A 64 2.73 -9.28 -16.82
C LEU A 64 3.78 -10.27 -17.32
N LEU A 65 4.82 -10.52 -16.52
CA LEU A 65 5.74 -11.63 -16.77
C LEU A 65 5.01 -12.93 -16.42
N GLU A 66 4.87 -13.83 -17.40
CA GLU A 66 4.37 -15.18 -17.15
C GLU A 66 5.32 -15.91 -16.21
N GLN A 67 4.81 -16.41 -15.09
CA GLN A 67 5.62 -17.10 -14.09
C GLN A 67 5.87 -18.55 -14.52
N PRO A 68 7.13 -19.01 -14.64
CA PRO A 68 7.43 -20.42 -14.79
C PRO A 68 7.21 -21.18 -13.47
N THR A 69 6.70 -22.40 -13.56
CA THR A 69 6.52 -23.31 -12.41
C THR A 69 7.81 -24.08 -12.13
N VAL A 70 8.32 -24.05 -10.90
CA VAL A 70 9.53 -24.80 -10.49
C VAL A 70 9.34 -25.42 -9.10
N ASP A 71 9.80 -26.67 -8.92
CA ASP A 71 9.76 -27.41 -7.66
C ASP A 71 11.03 -27.13 -6.82
N ALA A 72 10.92 -26.29 -5.77
CA ALA A 72 12.00 -26.00 -4.82
C ALA A 72 11.64 -26.49 -3.39
N PRO A 73 12.63 -26.84 -2.54
CA PRO A 73 12.35 -27.42 -1.23
C PRO A 73 11.82 -26.35 -0.25
N PRO A 74 10.70 -26.58 0.45
CA PRO A 74 9.89 -25.50 1.00
C PRO A 74 10.30 -25.14 2.44
N GLN A 75 10.22 -23.85 2.78
CA GLN A 75 9.77 -23.53 4.13
C GLN A 75 8.35 -24.07 4.28
N PRO A 76 7.98 -24.73 5.39
CA PRO A 76 6.64 -25.29 5.50
C PRO A 76 5.61 -24.17 5.31
N PRO A 77 4.65 -24.32 4.37
CA PRO A 77 3.67 -23.29 4.10
C PRO A 77 2.88 -22.97 5.37
N LEU A 78 2.54 -21.70 5.54
CA LEU A 78 1.52 -21.33 6.51
C LEU A 78 0.20 -21.94 6.02
N LYS A 79 -0.32 -22.89 6.81
CA LYS A 79 -1.51 -23.69 6.46
C LYS A 79 -2.84 -22.94 6.67
N GLY A 80 -2.79 -21.66 7.05
CA GLY A 80 -3.99 -20.86 7.19
C GLY A 80 -4.61 -20.49 5.85
N GLU A 81 -5.83 -19.97 5.90
CA GLU A 81 -6.60 -19.60 4.71
C GLU A 81 -6.76 -18.07 4.59
N HIS A 82 -6.31 -17.32 5.60
CA HIS A 82 -6.66 -15.91 5.72
C HIS A 82 -5.59 -14.96 5.19
N GLY A 83 -6.04 -13.86 4.61
CA GLY A 83 -5.23 -12.68 4.31
C GLY A 83 -5.44 -11.56 5.31
N LEU A 84 -4.42 -10.73 5.53
CA LEU A 84 -4.50 -9.55 6.39
C LEU A 84 -3.90 -8.32 5.69
N GLY A 85 -4.73 -7.29 5.49
CA GLY A 85 -4.27 -5.94 5.17
C GLY A 85 -4.15 -5.10 6.44
N ILE A 86 -3.06 -4.37 6.62
CA ILE A 86 -2.86 -3.41 7.71
C ILE A 86 -2.67 -2.05 7.06
N ILE A 87 -3.64 -1.16 7.20
CA ILE A 87 -3.63 0.19 6.62
C ILE A 87 -3.22 1.15 7.72
N VAL A 88 -2.17 1.93 7.49
CA VAL A 88 -1.61 2.90 8.43
C VAL A 88 -1.78 4.29 7.83
N LEU A 89 -2.53 5.15 8.51
CA LEU A 89 -2.94 6.45 8.01
C LEU A 89 -2.36 7.56 8.85
N ASP A 90 -1.58 8.41 8.19
CA ASP A 90 -1.16 9.68 8.76
C ASP A 90 -2.35 10.62 8.85
N PHE A 91 -2.61 11.07 10.08
CA PHE A 91 -3.65 12.03 10.42
C PHE A 91 -3.09 13.31 11.03
N SER A 92 -1.80 13.58 10.85
CA SER A 92 -1.21 14.85 11.25
C SER A 92 -1.79 16.04 10.47
N SER A 93 -1.53 17.25 10.96
CA SER A 93 -2.05 18.47 10.35
C SER A 93 -1.50 18.74 8.95
N SER A 94 -0.29 18.26 8.64
CA SER A 94 0.32 18.38 7.30
C SER A 94 -0.48 17.63 6.22
N MET A 95 -1.32 16.67 6.62
CA MET A 95 -2.25 15.98 5.70
C MET A 95 -3.43 16.86 5.24
N THR A 96 -3.64 18.01 5.87
CA THR A 96 -4.62 19.04 5.43
C THR A 96 -4.05 20.03 4.41
N GLU A 97 -2.75 19.94 4.14
CA GLU A 97 -2.10 20.74 3.11
C GLU A 97 -2.47 20.25 1.71
N ASP A 98 -2.25 21.11 0.72
CA ASP A 98 -2.46 20.76 -0.68
C ASP A 98 -1.50 19.62 -1.06
N ALA A 99 -2.02 18.60 -1.73
CA ALA A 99 -1.22 17.48 -2.22
C ALA A 99 -0.28 17.91 -3.36
N PHE A 100 -0.65 18.98 -4.09
CA PHE A 100 0.04 19.46 -5.27
C PHE A 100 0.20 20.99 -5.20
N LEU A 101 1.46 21.48 -5.27
CA LEU A 101 1.79 22.90 -5.10
C LEU A 101 1.23 23.82 -6.20
N HIS A 102 0.84 23.26 -7.34
CA HIS A 102 0.39 24.01 -8.51
C HIS A 102 -0.89 23.39 -9.10
N ASN A 103 -1.92 24.22 -9.29
CA ASN A 103 -3.12 23.94 -10.09
C ASN A 103 -4.14 22.90 -9.56
N HIS A 104 -4.03 22.40 -8.33
CA HIS A 104 -5.09 21.55 -7.78
C HIS A 104 -5.30 21.73 -6.27
N PRO A 105 -6.49 22.18 -5.80
CA PRO A 105 -6.75 22.43 -4.38
C PRO A 105 -7.03 21.14 -3.57
N ALA A 106 -6.62 19.97 -4.07
CA ALA A 106 -6.93 18.71 -3.38
C ALA A 106 -6.00 18.55 -2.18
N LYS A 107 -6.58 18.29 -1.00
CA LYS A 107 -5.78 18.01 0.19
C LYS A 107 -5.25 16.58 0.18
N LYS A 108 -4.09 16.34 0.80
CA LYS A 108 -3.50 14.98 0.90
C LYS A 108 -4.51 14.00 1.51
N ILE A 109 -5.17 14.38 2.62
CA ILE A 109 -6.18 13.56 3.29
C ILE A 109 -7.39 13.23 2.41
N GLU A 110 -7.79 14.14 1.50
CA GLU A 110 -8.90 13.89 0.59
C GLU A 110 -8.57 12.84 -0.46
N LEU A 111 -7.34 12.88 -0.99
CA LEU A 111 -6.85 11.86 -1.93
C LEU A 111 -6.78 10.49 -1.27
N VAL A 112 -6.19 10.42 -0.06
CA VAL A 112 -6.13 9.18 0.74
C VAL A 112 -7.54 8.65 1.02
N SER A 113 -8.45 9.51 1.47
CA SER A 113 -9.82 9.12 1.81
C SER A 113 -10.57 8.57 0.59
N LYS A 114 -10.48 9.23 -0.57
CA LYS A 114 -11.10 8.77 -1.83
C LYS A 114 -10.50 7.43 -2.29
N ALA A 115 -9.18 7.31 -2.28
CA ALA A 115 -8.50 6.07 -2.67
C ALA A 115 -8.92 4.89 -1.78
N LEU A 116 -8.94 5.09 -0.47
CA LEU A 116 -9.37 4.07 0.48
C LEU A 116 -10.87 3.78 0.41
N GLY A 117 -11.72 4.78 0.21
CA GLY A 117 -13.15 4.55 0.05
C GLY A 117 -13.47 3.65 -1.15
N SER A 118 -12.78 3.86 -2.27
CA SER A 118 -12.86 2.98 -3.44
C SER A 118 -12.29 1.57 -3.14
N ALA A 119 -11.14 1.48 -2.46
CA ALA A 119 -10.52 0.20 -2.17
C ALA A 119 -11.33 -0.65 -1.17
N LEU A 120 -11.79 -0.06 -0.07
CA LEU A 120 -12.52 -0.76 1.01
C LEU A 120 -13.91 -1.21 0.56
N SER A 121 -14.64 -0.38 -0.19
CA SER A 121 -15.91 -0.79 -0.79
C SER A 121 -15.76 -1.98 -1.74
N LYS A 122 -14.70 -1.99 -2.57
CA LYS A 122 -14.40 -3.10 -3.48
C LYS A 122 -13.93 -4.36 -2.73
N ALA A 123 -13.22 -4.23 -1.61
CA ALA A 123 -12.70 -5.36 -0.83
C ALA A 123 -13.82 -6.30 -0.35
N ARG A 124 -15.02 -5.76 -0.04
CA ARG A 124 -16.22 -6.53 0.31
C ARG A 124 -16.62 -7.53 -0.77
N ASN A 125 -16.43 -7.18 -2.03
CA ASN A 125 -16.87 -7.95 -3.19
C ASN A 125 -15.80 -8.89 -3.75
N MET A 126 -14.67 -9.02 -3.06
CA MET A 126 -13.62 -9.98 -3.46
C MET A 126 -14.09 -11.41 -3.22
N SER A 127 -13.66 -12.34 -4.08
CA SER A 127 -14.07 -13.76 -4.00
C SER A 127 -13.73 -14.43 -2.66
N ASN A 128 -12.73 -13.93 -1.95
CA ASN A 128 -12.26 -14.44 -0.67
C ASN A 128 -12.51 -13.44 0.48
N ALA A 129 -13.52 -12.59 0.37
CA ALA A 129 -13.80 -11.54 1.38
C ALA A 129 -14.07 -12.12 2.79
N ASP A 130 -14.65 -13.31 2.89
CA ASP A 130 -14.83 -14.00 4.17
C ASP A 130 -13.51 -14.46 4.82
N ASN A 131 -12.45 -14.59 4.03
CA ASN A 131 -11.13 -15.00 4.50
C ASN A 131 -10.14 -13.83 4.55
N ALA A 132 -10.59 -12.59 4.35
CA ALA A 132 -9.72 -11.41 4.36
C ALA A 132 -10.06 -10.51 5.55
N TYR A 133 -9.04 -10.01 6.23
CA TYR A 133 -9.18 -9.05 7.31
C TYR A 133 -8.43 -7.77 6.98
N ILE A 134 -8.95 -6.63 7.46
CA ILE A 134 -8.35 -5.31 7.31
C ILE A 134 -8.26 -4.66 8.69
N ALA A 135 -7.04 -4.39 9.15
CA ALA A 135 -6.78 -3.55 10.33
C ALA A 135 -6.51 -2.12 9.86
N ILE A 136 -7.13 -1.13 10.49
CA ILE A 136 -6.91 0.29 10.18
C ILE A 136 -6.28 0.97 11.39
N ILE A 137 -5.11 1.56 11.20
CA ILE A 137 -4.36 2.34 12.19
C ILE A 137 -4.38 3.80 11.75
N GLY A 138 -4.71 4.69 12.68
CA GLY A 138 -4.55 6.14 12.50
C GLY A 138 -3.47 6.64 13.42
N PHE A 139 -2.65 7.61 12.96
CA PHE A 139 -1.62 8.20 13.81
C PHE A 139 -1.47 9.70 13.61
N SER A 140 -1.11 10.37 14.69
CA SER A 140 -0.64 11.76 14.74
C SER A 140 0.46 11.83 15.79
N THR A 141 0.27 12.55 16.90
CA THR A 141 1.18 12.47 18.06
C THR A 141 1.16 11.08 18.68
N ASN A 142 -0.01 10.44 18.70
CA ASN A 142 -0.19 9.08 19.17
C ASN A 142 -0.72 8.23 18.02
N ALA A 143 -0.38 6.94 18.02
CA ALA A 143 -0.96 5.98 17.09
C ALA A 143 -2.02 5.12 17.79
N LYS A 144 -3.06 4.73 17.07
CA LYS A 144 -4.09 3.83 17.57
C LYS A 144 -4.58 2.88 16.48
N LEU A 145 -4.87 1.63 16.88
CA LEU A 145 -5.73 0.76 16.09
C LEU A 145 -7.15 1.33 16.16
N ILE A 146 -7.68 1.75 15.01
CA ILE A 146 -9.05 2.26 14.90
C ILE A 146 -10.03 1.10 14.98
N ASP A 147 -9.85 0.11 14.10
CA ASP A 147 -10.66 -1.11 14.10
C ASP A 147 -10.03 -2.24 13.27
N VAL A 148 -10.60 -3.44 13.39
CA VAL A 148 -10.31 -4.61 12.55
C VAL A 148 -11.61 -5.13 11.95
N TYR A 149 -11.67 -5.13 10.63
CA TYR A 149 -12.82 -5.58 9.86
C TYR A 149 -12.54 -6.92 9.17
N GLN A 150 -13.53 -7.79 9.13
CA GLN A 150 -13.58 -8.83 8.09
C GLN A 150 -14.05 -8.19 6.79
N ALA A 151 -13.41 -8.48 5.65
CA ALA A 151 -13.67 -7.77 4.41
C ALA A 151 -15.14 -7.90 3.95
N SER A 152 -15.77 -9.07 4.13
CA SER A 152 -17.18 -9.29 3.83
C SER A 152 -18.16 -8.46 4.69
N GLN A 153 -17.67 -7.82 5.75
CA GLN A 153 -18.47 -6.97 6.65
C GLN A 153 -18.27 -5.47 6.40
N LEU A 154 -17.35 -5.08 5.52
CA LEU A 154 -17.10 -3.67 5.19
C LEU A 154 -18.34 -3.01 4.57
N ASN A 155 -18.53 -1.70 4.79
CA ASN A 155 -19.57 -0.96 4.09
C ASN A 155 -19.27 -0.94 2.57
N GLU A 156 -20.29 -1.13 1.73
CA GLU A 156 -20.17 -1.12 0.28
C GLU A 156 -20.16 0.30 -0.32
N ASP A 157 -20.61 1.30 0.45
CA ASP A 157 -20.63 2.69 0.02
C ASP A 157 -19.24 3.33 0.14
N PRO A 158 -18.62 3.78 -0.98
CA PRO A 158 -17.36 4.50 -0.92
C PRO A 158 -17.44 5.80 -0.10
N GLU A 159 -18.57 6.51 -0.12
CA GLU A 159 -18.73 7.78 0.60
C GLU A 159 -18.71 7.60 2.12
N TYR A 160 -19.26 6.48 2.61
CA TYR A 160 -19.15 6.12 4.03
C TYR A 160 -17.69 6.09 4.50
N TRP A 161 -16.81 5.42 3.74
CA TRP A 161 -15.40 5.30 4.10
C TRP A 161 -14.65 6.62 3.96
N VAL A 162 -14.98 7.42 2.94
CA VAL A 162 -14.42 8.77 2.80
C VAL A 162 -14.73 9.62 4.04
N ASN A 163 -15.99 9.63 4.46
CA ASN A 163 -16.42 10.40 5.63
C ASN A 163 -15.83 9.83 6.93
N PHE A 164 -15.81 8.50 7.08
CA PHE A 164 -15.20 7.84 8.24
C PHE A 164 -13.72 8.24 8.42
N ILE A 165 -12.93 8.25 7.34
CA ILE A 165 -11.50 8.62 7.41
C ILE A 165 -11.34 10.09 7.77
N LYS A 166 -12.17 10.98 7.20
CA LYS A 166 -12.16 12.41 7.54
C LYS A 166 -12.57 12.65 9.00
N ASP A 167 -13.60 11.99 9.49
CA ASP A 167 -14.04 12.08 10.87
C ASP A 167 -12.97 11.58 11.84
N GLU A 168 -12.23 10.52 11.49
CA GLU A 168 -11.11 10.04 12.29
C GLU A 168 -9.91 11.00 12.26
N HIS A 169 -9.66 11.66 11.13
CA HIS A 169 -8.63 12.69 10.98
C HIS A 169 -8.90 13.89 11.89
N GLU A 170 -10.14 14.40 11.94
CA GLU A 170 -10.53 15.56 12.75
C GLU A 170 -10.33 15.37 14.27
N LYS A 171 -10.17 14.12 14.73
CA LYS A 171 -9.97 13.78 16.15
C LYS A 171 -8.50 13.84 16.59
N GLN A 172 -7.57 14.09 15.66
CA GLN A 172 -6.13 13.94 15.87
C GLN A 172 -5.41 15.28 16.10
N SER A 173 -4.16 15.21 16.57
CA SER A 173 -3.32 16.35 16.91
C SER A 173 -2.32 16.71 15.79
N ASP A 174 -1.59 17.81 15.97
CA ASP A 174 -0.73 18.39 14.93
C ASP A 174 0.61 17.68 14.70
N LEU A 175 1.11 16.90 15.67
CA LEU A 175 2.43 16.24 15.55
C LEU A 175 2.32 14.87 14.85
N THR A 176 3.46 14.29 14.50
CA THR A 176 3.57 13.10 13.66
C THR A 176 4.58 12.11 14.25
N ASN A 177 4.07 10.97 14.72
CA ASN A 177 4.81 9.89 15.35
C ASN A 177 4.72 8.59 14.53
N ILE A 178 5.40 8.60 13.38
CA ILE A 178 5.48 7.44 12.49
C ILE A 178 6.00 6.18 13.21
N THR A 179 7.00 6.31 14.11
CA THR A 179 7.57 5.18 14.86
C THR A 179 6.50 4.39 15.62
N GLU A 180 5.64 5.08 16.38
CA GLU A 180 4.59 4.42 17.15
C GLU A 180 3.56 3.72 16.24
N ALA A 181 3.22 4.34 15.11
CA ALA A 181 2.33 3.74 14.12
C ALA A 181 2.91 2.43 13.55
N LEU A 182 4.21 2.44 13.24
CA LEU A 182 4.91 1.25 12.76
C LEU A 182 5.02 0.17 13.85
N GLN A 183 5.18 0.55 15.12
CA GLN A 183 5.20 -0.40 16.23
C GLN A 183 3.85 -1.11 16.40
N ILE A 184 2.73 -0.39 16.31
CA ILE A 184 1.40 -1.01 16.34
C ILE A 184 1.20 -1.91 15.12
N ALA A 185 1.56 -1.45 13.92
CA ALA A 185 1.46 -2.26 12.71
C ALA A 185 2.31 -3.54 12.81
N TYR A 186 3.54 -3.43 13.31
CA TYR A 186 4.44 -4.55 13.53
C TYR A 186 3.91 -5.52 14.59
N GLU A 187 3.30 -5.01 15.66
CA GLU A 187 2.66 -5.85 16.67
C GLU A 187 1.53 -6.68 16.04
N ILE A 188 0.62 -6.06 15.29
CA ILE A 188 -0.47 -6.76 14.60
C ILE A 188 0.11 -7.81 13.64
N TYR A 189 1.10 -7.40 12.86
CA TYR A 189 1.83 -8.24 11.92
C TYR A 189 2.40 -9.50 12.59
N ARG A 190 3.13 -9.35 13.71
CA ARG A 190 3.69 -10.46 14.48
C ARG A 190 2.62 -11.34 15.13
N ASN A 191 1.52 -10.76 15.60
CA ASN A 191 0.40 -11.55 16.15
C ASN A 191 -0.27 -12.41 15.07
N ALA A 192 -0.36 -11.93 13.83
CA ALA A 192 -0.88 -12.72 12.71
C ALA A 192 0.05 -13.91 12.40
N LEU A 193 1.36 -13.67 12.30
CA LEU A 193 2.35 -14.73 12.07
C LEU A 193 2.39 -15.78 13.20
N ASN A 194 2.27 -15.34 14.45
CA ASN A 194 2.35 -16.20 15.61
C ASN A 194 1.02 -16.91 15.94
N GLY A 195 -0.05 -16.67 15.17
CA GLY A 195 -1.37 -17.28 15.39
C GLY A 195 -2.15 -16.71 16.59
N THR A 196 -1.76 -15.53 17.11
CA THR A 196 -2.41 -14.87 18.25
C THR A 196 -3.32 -13.71 17.86
N PHE A 197 -3.42 -13.38 16.56
CA PHE A 197 -4.27 -12.30 16.05
C PHE A 197 -5.75 -12.48 16.44
N GLY A 198 -6.29 -13.69 16.28
CA GLY A 198 -7.70 -13.95 16.54
C GLY A 198 -8.12 -13.76 18.00
N SER A 199 -7.26 -14.14 18.96
CA SER A 199 -7.53 -13.93 20.39
C SER A 199 -7.32 -12.48 20.82
N LYS A 200 -6.39 -11.76 20.18
CA LYS A 200 -6.06 -10.37 20.53
C LYS A 200 -7.01 -9.35 19.94
N TYR A 201 -7.49 -9.56 18.72
CA TYR A 201 -8.28 -8.59 17.95
C TYR A 201 -9.68 -9.10 17.58
N GLY A 202 -10.15 -10.20 18.18
CA GLY A 202 -11.53 -10.68 18.01
C GLY A 202 -11.81 -11.47 16.72
N ALA A 203 -10.81 -11.70 15.87
CA ALA A 203 -10.93 -12.47 14.63
C ALA A 203 -10.89 -14.00 14.88
N LYS A 204 -11.96 -14.55 15.48
CA LYS A 204 -12.03 -15.99 15.83
C LYS A 204 -11.78 -16.87 14.61
N GLY A 205 -10.89 -17.85 14.75
CA GLY A 205 -10.55 -18.78 13.66
C GLY A 205 -9.52 -18.23 12.66
N PHE A 206 -9.07 -16.99 12.83
CA PHE A 206 -8.02 -16.44 11.98
C PHE A 206 -6.75 -17.29 12.00
N SER A 207 -6.28 -17.62 10.81
CA SER A 207 -5.03 -18.31 10.56
C SER A 207 -4.45 -17.76 9.25
N VAL A 208 -3.29 -17.14 9.32
CA VAL A 208 -2.67 -16.52 8.15
C VAL A 208 -2.26 -17.59 7.13
N GLY A 209 -2.63 -17.38 5.87
CA GLY A 209 -2.19 -18.21 4.76
C GLY A 209 -0.86 -17.74 4.18
N SER A 210 -0.37 -18.48 3.20
CA SER A 210 0.82 -18.09 2.43
C SER A 210 0.56 -18.16 0.94
N GLN A 211 1.34 -17.38 0.19
CA GLN A 211 1.38 -17.41 -1.27
C GLN A 211 2.77 -17.89 -1.70
N GLU A 212 2.82 -18.66 -2.79
CA GLU A 212 4.08 -19.00 -3.44
C GLU A 212 4.58 -17.80 -4.25
N VAL A 213 5.88 -17.53 -4.15
CA VAL A 213 6.58 -16.51 -4.91
C VAL A 213 7.83 -17.14 -5.50
N LEU A 214 7.99 -17.02 -6.81
CA LEU A 214 9.22 -17.41 -7.50
C LEU A 214 10.25 -16.28 -7.37
N LEU A 215 11.42 -16.60 -6.84
CA LEU A 215 12.53 -15.67 -6.70
C LEU A 215 13.43 -15.66 -7.95
N LYS A 216 14.34 -14.68 -8.03
CA LYS A 216 15.28 -14.55 -9.16
C LYS A 216 16.27 -15.71 -9.29
N ASP A 217 16.52 -16.40 -8.19
CA ASP A 217 17.34 -17.62 -8.13
C ASP A 217 16.53 -18.89 -8.47
N GLU A 218 15.31 -18.73 -9.00
CA GLU A 218 14.37 -19.79 -9.35
C GLU A 218 13.86 -20.59 -8.14
N GLU A 219 14.10 -20.12 -6.91
CA GLU A 219 13.53 -20.73 -5.72
C GLU A 219 12.08 -20.27 -5.50
N VAL A 220 11.18 -21.24 -5.27
CA VAL A 220 9.83 -20.96 -4.78
C VAL A 220 9.85 -20.81 -3.26
N ARG A 221 9.35 -19.66 -2.78
CA ARG A 221 9.23 -19.36 -1.35
C ARG A 221 7.78 -19.07 -0.99
N HIS A 222 7.39 -19.48 0.21
CA HIS A 222 6.09 -19.14 0.79
C HIS A 222 6.19 -17.81 1.53
N VAL A 223 5.47 -16.81 1.04
CA VAL A 223 5.37 -15.49 1.66
C VAL A 223 4.03 -15.40 2.40
N PRO A 224 3.98 -14.93 3.66
CA PRO A 224 2.72 -14.74 4.36
C PRO A 224 1.79 -13.79 3.59
N ASN A 225 0.49 -14.09 3.61
CA ASN A 225 -0.53 -13.24 3.02
C ASN A 225 -0.89 -12.07 3.95
N ILE A 226 0.12 -11.30 4.36
CA ILE A 226 -0.02 -10.10 5.18
C ILE A 226 0.62 -8.93 4.41
N ARG A 227 -0.07 -7.81 4.30
CA ARG A 227 0.44 -6.58 3.69
C ARG A 227 0.21 -5.40 4.60
N VAL A 228 1.20 -4.53 4.72
CA VAL A 228 1.11 -3.26 5.46
C VAL A 228 1.17 -2.15 4.42
N PHE A 229 0.22 -1.23 4.45
CA PHE A 229 0.17 -0.07 3.57
C PHE A 229 0.18 1.18 4.42
N ILE A 230 1.22 2.01 4.32
CA ILE A 230 1.30 3.29 5.02
C ILE A 230 1.15 4.46 4.05
N TYR A 231 0.28 5.40 4.38
CA TYR A 231 0.12 6.69 3.70
C TYR A 231 0.62 7.79 4.63
N SER A 232 1.63 8.57 4.21
CA SER A 232 2.20 9.67 5.00
C SER A 232 2.97 10.63 4.09
N ASP A 233 3.14 11.88 4.52
CA ASP A 233 4.11 12.81 3.91
C ASP A 233 5.49 12.76 4.61
N GLY A 234 5.68 11.84 5.55
CA GLY A 234 6.99 11.47 6.08
C GLY A 234 7.60 12.42 7.10
N GLU A 235 6.88 13.47 7.49
CA GLU A 235 7.33 14.32 8.58
C GLU A 235 7.29 13.54 9.89
N HIS A 236 8.43 13.29 10.51
CA HIS A 236 8.50 12.70 11.85
C HIS A 236 9.06 13.75 12.81
N ASN A 237 8.29 14.08 13.85
CA ASN A 237 8.61 15.16 14.78
C ASN A 237 8.46 14.76 16.26
N VAL A 238 8.13 13.50 16.55
CA VAL A 238 8.04 12.96 17.91
C VAL A 238 9.14 11.91 18.15
N GLY A 239 10.24 12.35 18.78
CA GLY A 239 11.34 11.46 19.16
C GLY A 239 12.21 10.99 18.00
N PRO A 240 13.04 9.94 18.22
CA PRO A 240 13.81 9.33 17.15
C PRO A 240 12.94 8.45 16.25
N PHE A 241 13.22 8.50 14.95
CA PHE A 241 12.60 7.60 13.98
C PHE A 241 13.16 6.18 14.11
N GLU A 242 12.28 5.20 14.27
CA GLU A 242 12.63 3.77 14.28
C GLU A 242 11.68 3.00 13.38
N ASN A 243 12.22 2.13 12.53
CA ASN A 243 11.43 1.23 11.68
C ASN A 243 11.54 -0.22 12.19
N PRO A 244 10.54 -0.75 12.92
CA PRO A 244 10.57 -2.12 13.41
C PRO A 244 10.57 -3.19 12.30
N PHE A 245 10.22 -2.82 11.07
CA PHE A 245 10.26 -3.72 9.92
C PHE A 245 11.63 -3.78 9.21
N GLU A 246 12.57 -2.88 9.53
CA GLU A 246 13.85 -2.75 8.83
C GLU A 246 14.62 -4.08 8.76
N LYS A 247 14.61 -4.83 9.88
CA LYS A 247 15.30 -6.11 10.02
C LYS A 247 14.40 -7.33 9.79
N ASP A 248 13.09 -7.12 9.60
CA ASP A 248 12.14 -8.22 9.39
C ASP A 248 12.16 -8.67 7.93
N SER A 249 12.18 -9.97 7.72
CA SER A 249 12.25 -10.57 6.39
C SER A 249 11.61 -11.95 6.36
N PHE A 250 10.86 -12.22 5.30
CA PHE A 250 10.31 -13.55 4.99
C PHE A 250 11.29 -14.40 4.20
N VAL A 251 12.33 -13.79 3.64
CA VAL A 251 13.31 -14.45 2.79
C VAL A 251 14.66 -14.49 3.51
N PRO A 252 15.16 -15.69 3.86
CA PRO A 252 16.48 -15.82 4.47
C PRO A 252 17.56 -15.08 3.67
N ASN A 253 18.42 -14.33 4.36
CA ASN A 253 19.52 -13.55 3.77
C ASN A 253 19.11 -12.37 2.86
N MET A 254 17.84 -11.97 2.83
CA MET A 254 17.42 -10.74 2.16
C MET A 254 16.84 -9.78 3.21
N GLU A 255 17.61 -8.77 3.59
CA GLU A 255 17.18 -7.77 4.58
C GLU A 255 15.99 -6.94 4.05
N GLY A 256 15.00 -6.71 4.91
CA GLY A 256 13.81 -5.92 4.58
C GLY A 256 12.86 -6.58 3.57
N ALA A 257 12.99 -7.88 3.26
CA ALA A 257 12.04 -8.57 2.38
C ALA A 257 10.73 -8.88 3.10
N ASN A 258 9.91 -7.84 3.26
CA ASN A 258 8.65 -7.89 3.99
C ASN A 258 7.49 -7.28 3.19
N GLY A 259 6.28 -7.35 3.76
CA GLY A 259 5.03 -6.95 3.11
C GLY A 259 4.69 -5.47 3.24
N VAL A 260 5.63 -4.60 3.62
CA VAL A 260 5.38 -3.17 3.84
C VAL A 260 5.48 -2.40 2.53
N ILE A 261 4.41 -1.68 2.21
CA ILE A 261 4.29 -0.76 1.09
C ILE A 261 4.05 0.63 1.69
N SER A 262 4.80 1.63 1.24
CA SER A 262 4.64 3.00 1.70
C SER A 262 4.32 3.94 0.54
N ALA A 263 3.43 4.89 0.79
CA ALA A 263 2.99 5.90 -0.16
C ALA A 263 3.30 7.29 0.41
N PHE A 264 4.14 8.04 -0.30
CA PHE A 264 4.58 9.37 0.07
C PHE A 264 3.84 10.44 -0.72
N PHE A 265 3.35 11.48 -0.02
CA PHE A 265 2.78 12.68 -0.63
C PHE A 265 3.74 13.85 -0.55
N GLY A 266 4.06 14.48 -1.68
CA GLY A 266 4.90 15.66 -1.74
C GLY A 266 5.96 15.56 -2.82
N ASN A 267 6.94 16.46 -2.79
CA ASN A 267 8.08 16.43 -3.71
C ASN A 267 9.20 15.51 -3.21
N SER A 268 10.02 14.99 -4.12
CA SER A 268 11.14 14.09 -3.79
C SER A 268 12.27 14.77 -2.99
N ASP A 269 12.35 16.10 -2.98
CA ASP A 269 13.29 16.88 -2.19
C ASP A 269 12.79 17.19 -0.77
N ALA A 270 11.53 16.86 -0.46
CA ALA A 270 10.97 17.07 0.87
C ALA A 270 11.64 16.15 1.91
N LYS A 271 11.79 16.66 3.13
CA LYS A 271 12.45 15.95 4.24
C LYS A 271 11.85 14.55 4.48
N GLY A 272 10.53 14.42 4.36
CA GLY A 272 9.80 13.19 4.61
C GLY A 272 9.95 12.11 3.53
N PHE A 273 10.39 12.45 2.31
CA PHE A 273 10.52 11.50 1.20
C PHE A 273 11.42 10.32 1.57
N SER A 274 12.61 10.62 2.10
CA SER A 274 13.57 9.60 2.51
C SER A 274 13.05 8.72 3.65
N THR A 275 12.34 9.31 4.61
CA THR A 275 11.69 8.61 5.73
C THR A 275 10.71 7.57 5.20
N VAL A 276 9.73 7.98 4.39
CA VAL A 276 8.69 7.07 3.88
C VAL A 276 9.28 6.02 2.95
N ARG A 277 10.25 6.38 2.12
CA ARG A 277 10.98 5.42 1.27
C ARG A 277 11.76 4.39 2.08
N ASN A 278 12.25 4.74 3.28
CA ASN A 278 12.96 3.82 4.17
C ASN A 278 12.04 2.91 4.99
N ILE A 279 10.74 3.21 5.03
CA ILE A 279 9.74 2.31 5.62
C ILE A 279 9.44 1.12 4.71
N ALA A 280 9.39 1.33 3.40
CA ALA A 280 9.02 0.31 2.42
C ALA A 280 9.93 -0.94 2.50
N GLY A 281 9.29 -2.11 2.50
CA GLY A 281 9.93 -3.40 2.33
C GLY A 281 10.37 -3.64 0.89
N THR A 282 11.24 -4.61 0.70
CA THR A 282 11.76 -5.04 -0.60
C THR A 282 10.95 -6.23 -1.12
N CYS A 283 10.38 -6.10 -2.32
CA CYS A 283 9.76 -7.21 -3.02
C CYS A 283 10.83 -8.25 -3.37
N PRO A 284 10.70 -9.51 -2.93
CA PRO A 284 11.76 -10.50 -3.12
C PRO A 284 11.87 -11.01 -4.57
N GLU A 285 10.78 -10.95 -5.35
CA GLU A 285 10.78 -11.29 -6.79
C GLU A 285 11.52 -10.22 -7.61
N HIS A 286 11.23 -8.95 -7.37
CA HIS A 286 11.73 -7.85 -8.21
C HIS A 286 13.01 -7.20 -7.66
N ASN A 287 13.31 -7.37 -6.38
CA ASN A 287 14.33 -6.62 -5.63
C ASN A 287 14.09 -5.11 -5.69
N LEU A 288 12.82 -4.70 -5.53
CA LEU A 288 12.37 -3.31 -5.57
C LEU A 288 11.63 -2.97 -4.28
N LYS A 289 11.82 -1.75 -3.76
CA LYS A 289 11.06 -1.28 -2.59
C LYS A 289 9.59 -1.08 -2.97
N GLY A 290 8.66 -1.49 -2.12
CA GLY A 290 7.24 -1.16 -2.22
C GLY A 290 6.96 0.31 -1.92
N PHE A 291 7.57 1.24 -2.65
CA PHE A 291 7.48 2.67 -2.40
C PHE A 291 6.71 3.40 -3.52
N ILE A 292 5.62 4.07 -3.18
CA ILE A 292 4.79 4.83 -4.12
C ILE A 292 5.04 6.32 -3.87
N HIS A 293 5.37 7.06 -4.92
CA HIS A 293 5.53 8.51 -4.87
C HIS A 293 4.30 9.17 -5.48
N ILE A 294 3.57 9.96 -4.69
CA ILE A 294 2.39 10.69 -5.11
C ILE A 294 2.78 12.18 -5.20
N ALA A 295 3.23 12.57 -6.37
CA ALA A 295 3.63 13.94 -6.69
C ALA A 295 2.88 14.45 -7.93
N SER A 296 2.72 15.77 -8.01
CA SER A 296 2.35 16.42 -9.27
C SER A 296 3.59 16.45 -10.14
N PHE A 297 3.49 15.86 -11.34
CA PHE A 297 4.50 16.07 -12.34
C PHE A 297 4.31 17.49 -12.88
N LEU A 298 5.15 18.40 -12.39
CA LEU A 298 5.35 19.69 -13.03
C LEU A 298 5.91 19.45 -14.43
N LEU A 299 5.04 19.59 -15.44
CA LEU A 299 5.43 19.93 -16.80
C LEU A 299 5.49 21.45 -16.94
#